data_AF-A0A7X6FQV1-F1
#
_entry.id   AF-A0A7X6FQV1-F1
#
_cell.length_a   1.000
_cell.length_b   1.000
_cell.length_c   1.000
_cell.angle_alpha   90.00
_cell.angle_beta   90.00
_cell.angle_gamma   90.00
#
_symmetry.space_group_name_H-M   'P 1'
#
loop_
_entity.id
_entity.type
_entity.pdbx_description
1 polymer ?
#
loop_
_entity_poly.entity_id
_entity_poly.type
_entity_poly.pdbx_seq_one_letter_code
_entity_poly.pdbx_strand_id
1 'polypeptide(L)' 'MNRTERLLKLIRAVEDGRRHTSDSLAALLQVTPRTIYRDIAFLRRQGWSIPGGAGFGYVFNGRAKVKGYRAPIRQPEARV' A
#
# COMPACT_ATOMS: atom_id res chain seq x y z
N MET A 1 -9.40 -12.99 10.22
CA MET A 1 -9.82 -11.70 9.60
C MET A 1 -10.03 -11.90 8.11
N ASN A 2 -11.15 -11.42 7.57
CA ASN A 2 -11.42 -11.50 6.14
C ASN A 2 -10.54 -10.50 5.36
N ARG A 3 -10.15 -10.88 4.14
CA ARG A 3 -9.25 -10.06 3.30
C ARG A 3 -9.79 -8.64 3.08
N THR A 4 -11.10 -8.52 2.82
CA THR A 4 -11.76 -7.24 2.56
C THR A 4 -11.73 -6.33 3.78
N GLU A 5 -12.04 -6.86 4.97
CA GLU A 5 -11.98 -6.10 6.23
C GLU A 5 -10.56 -5.61 6.52
N ARG A 6 -9.56 -6.47 6.29
CA ARG A 6 -8.16 -6.10 6.45
C ARG A 6 -7.77 -4.95 5.54
N LEU A 7 -8.14 -5.01 4.25
CA LEU A 7 -7.85 -3.95 3.29
C LEU A 7 -8.53 -2.64 3.70
N LEU A 8 -9.78 -2.68 4.14
CA LEU A 8 -10.49 -1.49 4.61
C LEU A 8 -9.82 -0.88 5.85
N LYS A 9 -9.45 -1.71 6.84
CA LYS A 9 -8.72 -1.25 8.03
C LYS A 9 -7.35 -0.67 7.66
N LEU A 10 -6.64 -1.31 6.73
CA LEU A 10 -5.35 -0.84 6.25
C LEU A 10 -5.47 0.54 5.60
N ILE A 11 -6.47 0.75 4.73
CA ILE A 11 -6.75 2.05 4.13
C ILE A 11 -7.04 3.10 5.20
N ARG A 12 -7.95 2.81 6.14
CA ARG A 12 -8.30 3.76 7.21
C ARG A 12 -7.12 4.12 8.10
N ALA A 13 -6.22 3.17 8.37
CA ALA A 13 -5.05 3.40 9.21
C ALA A 13 -4.06 4.39 8.59
N VAL A 14 -4.01 4.46 7.26
CA VAL A 14 -3.02 5.29 6.53
C VAL A 14 -3.62 6.56 5.93
N GLU A 15 -4.95 6.71 5.94
CA GLU A 15 -5.68 7.91 5.49
C GLU A 15 -5.48 9.14 6.40
N ASP A 16 -4.83 8.97 7.56
CA ASP A 16 -4.48 10.07 8.47
C ASP A 16 -3.39 11.02 7.92
N GLY A 17 -2.83 10.69 6.74
CA GLY A 17 -1.78 11.47 6.08
C GLY A 17 -0.42 11.35 6.77
N ARG A 18 -0.29 10.47 7.77
CA ARG A 18 0.96 10.23 8.50
C ARG A 18 1.75 9.10 7.85
N ARG A 19 3.03 9.03 8.22
CA ARG A 19 3.92 7.96 7.79
C ARG A 19 3.75 6.75 8.70
N HIS A 20 3.39 5.62 8.11
CA HIS A 20 3.24 4.33 8.80
C HIS A 20 4.22 3.31 8.26
N THR A 21 4.94 2.60 9.13
CA THR A 21 5.84 1.52 8.67
C THR A 21 5.05 0.24 8.44
N SER A 22 5.63 -0.71 7.69
CA SER A 22 5.04 -2.04 7.55
C SER A 22 4.85 -2.70 8.91
N ASP A 23 5.80 -2.53 9.82
CA ASP A 23 5.80 -3.14 11.14
C ASP A 23 4.73 -2.53 12.05
N SER A 24 4.53 -1.20 12.00
CA SER A 24 3.46 -0.55 12.77
C SER A 24 2.08 -0.98 12.28
N LEU A 25 1.87 -1.06 10.96
CA LEU A 25 0.62 -1.55 10.37
C LEU A 25 0.39 -3.03 10.64
N ALA A 26 1.47 -3.83 10.60
CA ALA A 26 1.42 -5.25 10.92
C ALA A 26 0.99 -5.48 12.37
N ALA A 27 1.58 -4.75 13.32
CA ALA A 27 1.19 -4.78 14.72
C ALA A 27 -0.27 -4.33 14.93
N LEU A 28 -0.67 -3.21 14.31
CA LEU A 28 -2.03 -2.66 14.41
C LEU A 28 -3.10 -3.62 13.87
N LEU A 29 -2.82 -4.27 12.75
CA LEU A 29 -3.76 -5.17 12.07
C LEU A 29 -3.62 -6.63 12.52
N GLN A 30 -2.68 -6.92 13.43
CA GLN A 30 -2.32 -8.26 13.91
C GLN A 30 -2.00 -9.22 12.75
N VAL A 31 -1.18 -8.76 11.81
CA VAL A 31 -0.70 -9.54 10.67
C VAL A 31 0.81 -9.42 10.53
N THR A 32 1.39 -10.12 9.56
CA THR A 32 2.81 -10.01 9.27
C THR A 32 3.11 -8.87 8.30
N PRO A 33 4.34 -8.28 8.33
CA PRO A 33 4.76 -7.28 7.34
C PRO A 33 4.63 -7.76 5.89
N ARG A 34 4.84 -9.06 5.63
CA ARG A 34 4.64 -9.68 4.31
C ARG A 34 3.19 -9.59 3.82
N THR A 35 2.23 -9.66 4.73
CA THR A 35 0.81 -9.45 4.42
C THR A 35 0.54 -8.00 4.03
N ILE A 36 1.10 -7.06 4.79
CA ILE A 36 1.02 -5.62 4.50
C ILE A 36 1.59 -5.32 3.11
N TYR A 37 2.77 -5.86 2.77
CA TYR A 37 3.35 -5.70 1.44
C TYR A 37 2.45 -6.21 0.32
N ARG A 38 1.83 -7.39 0.50
CA ARG A 38 0.91 -7.97 -0.48
C ARG A 38 -0.36 -7.15 -0.66
N ASP A 39 -0.90 -6.62 0.44
CA ASP A 39 -2.09 -5.79 0.42
C ASP A 39 -1.82 -4.42 -0.22
N ILE A 40 -0.68 -3.79 0.09
CA ILE A 40 -0.25 -2.54 -0.55
C ILE A 40 -0.02 -2.73 -2.05
N ALA A 41 0.63 -3.84 -2.45
CA ALA A 41 0.80 -4.18 -3.85
C ALA A 41 -0.57 -4.38 -4.54
N PHE A 42 -1.53 -4.99 -3.86
CA PHE A 42 -2.90 -5.13 -4.36
C PHE A 42 -3.59 -3.77 -4.52
N LEU A 43 -3.54 -2.90 -3.51
CA LEU A 43 -4.14 -1.57 -3.55
C LEU A 43 -3.53 -0.68 -4.65
N ARG A 44 -2.20 -0.72 -4.84
CA ARG A 44 -1.54 -0.03 -5.95
C ARG A 44 -2.07 -0.47 -7.32
N ARG A 45 -2.28 -1.79 -7.52
CA ARG A 45 -2.89 -2.31 -8.75
C ARG A 45 -4.34 -1.86 -8.95
N GLN A 46 -5.05 -1.54 -7.87
CA GLN A 46 -6.41 -1.00 -7.91
C GLN A 46 -6.45 0.53 -8.10
N GLY A 47 -5.30 1.19 -8.30
CA GLY A 47 -5.21 2.63 -8.57
C GLY A 47 -5.04 3.52 -7.33
N TRP A 48 -4.77 2.94 -6.16
CA TRP A 48 -4.46 3.73 -4.97
C TRP A 48 -3.03 4.26 -5.02
N SER A 49 -2.85 5.56 -4.75
CA SER A 49 -1.53 6.19 -4.72
C SER A 49 -0.94 6.10 -3.31
N ILE A 50 -0.13 5.06 -3.11
CA ILE A 50 0.55 4.77 -1.85
C ILE A 50 2.06 4.99 -2.06
N PRO A 51 2.58 6.22 -1.98
CA PRO A 51 4.02 6.45 -1.97
C PRO A 51 4.68 5.79 -0.75
N GLY A 52 5.94 5.38 -0.92
CA GLY A 52 6.72 4.74 0.14
C GLY A 52 7.08 3.27 -0.12
N GLY A 53 7.83 2.67 0.79
CA GLY A 53 8.43 1.35 0.61
C GLY A 53 8.98 0.77 1.91
N ALA A 54 9.37 -0.49 1.87
CA ALA A 54 10.02 -1.15 3.00
C ALA A 54 11.25 -0.31 3.45
N GLY A 55 11.38 -0.08 4.76
CA GLY A 55 12.46 0.74 5.34
C GLY A 55 12.23 2.27 5.34
N PHE A 56 11.31 2.79 4.52
CA PHE A 56 11.01 4.24 4.46
C PHE A 56 9.62 4.59 5.01
N GLY A 57 8.73 3.59 5.14
CA GLY A 57 7.34 3.77 5.53
C GLY A 57 6.42 4.12 4.36
N TYR A 58 5.12 4.05 4.59
CA TYR A 58 4.04 4.33 3.65
C TYR A 58 3.32 5.60 4.07
N VAL A 59 3.01 6.44 3.08
CA VAL A 59 2.11 7.58 3.22
C VAL A 59 1.01 7.38 2.20
N PHE A 60 -0.22 7.72 2.54
CA PHE A 60 -1.36 7.48 1.68
C PHE A 60 -2.03 8.81 1.35
N ASN A 61 -2.08 9.13 0.06
CA ASN A 61 -2.64 10.40 -0.42
C ASN A 61 -4.04 10.21 -1.02
N GLY A 62 -4.75 9.15 -0.60
CA GLY A 62 -6.07 8.76 -1.10
C GLY A 62 -6.04 8.07 -2.48
N ARG A 63 -7.23 7.92 -3.09
CA ARG A 63 -7.34 7.52 -4.51
C ARG A 63 -6.78 8.63 -5.38
N ALA A 64 -5.81 8.31 -6.23
CA ALA A 64 -5.20 9.30 -7.08
C ALA A 64 -6.27 9.99 -7.96
N LYS A 65 -6.45 11.31 -7.82
CA LYS A 65 -7.01 12.10 -8.92
C LYS A 65 -5.91 12.21 -9.97
N VAL A 66 -6.00 11.40 -11.01
CA VAL A 66 -4.99 11.34 -12.07
C VAL A 66 -4.98 12.65 -12.85
N LYS A 67 -4.05 13.56 -12.54
CA LYS A 67 -3.59 14.60 -13.47
C LYS A 67 -2.13 14.31 -13.78
N GLY A 68 -1.87 13.68 -14.93
CA GLY A 68 -0.51 13.42 -15.40
C GLY A 68 0.20 12.16 -14.89
N TYR A 69 -0.52 11.09 -14.51
CA TYR A 69 0.12 9.77 -14.32
C TYR A 69 0.63 9.25 -15.68
N ARG A 70 1.92 9.42 -15.95
CA ARG A 70 2.65 8.57 -16.89
C ARG A 70 3.05 7.34 -16.09
N ALA A 71 2.32 6.24 -16.26
CA ALA A 71 2.61 4.99 -15.58
C ALA A 71 4.12 4.69 -15.68
N PRO A 72 4.82 4.39 -14.57
CA PRO A 72 6.20 3.96 -14.67
C PRO A 72 6.22 2.72 -15.57
N ILE A 73 6.96 2.85 -16.67
CA ILE A 73 7.32 1.81 -17.62
C ILE A 73 7.39 0.47 -16.91
N ARG A 74 6.48 -0.42 -17.32
CA ARG A 74 6.52 -1.87 -17.19
C ARG A 74 7.86 -2.36 -16.63
N GLN A 75 7.88 -2.81 -15.37
CA GLN A 75 9.03 -3.50 -14.79
C GLN A 75 9.48 -4.61 -15.76
N PRO A 76 10.66 -4.52 -16.38
CA PRO A 76 11.14 -5.52 -17.32
C PRO A 76 11.90 -6.63 -16.59
N GLU A 77 11.32 -7.27 -15.58
CA GLU A 77 11.94 -8.47 -14.99
C GLU A 77 10.89 -9.43 -14.44
N ALA A 78 10.19 -10.08 -15.37
CA ALA A 78 9.65 -11.42 -15.18
C ALA A 78 9.61 -12.13 -16.53
N ARG A 79 10.79 -12.24 -17.15
CA ARG A 79 11.02 -13.17 -18.25
C ARG A 79 12.47 -13.64 -18.14
N VAL A 80 12.67 -14.78 -17.50
CA VAL A 80 13.30 -16.02 -17.99
C VAL A 80 13.19 -17.02 -16.84
#